data_AF-A0AB35XKR2-F1
#
_entry.id   AF-A0AB35XKR2-F1
#
_cell.length_a   1.000
_cell.length_b   1.000
_cell.length_c   1.000
_cell.angle_alpha   90.00
_cell.angle_beta   90.00
_cell.angle_gamma   90.00
#
_symmetry.space_group_name_H-M   'P 1'
#
loop_
_entity.id
_entity.type
_entity.pdbx_description
1 polymer ?
#
loop_
_entity_poly.entity_id
_entity_poly.type
_entity_poly.pdbx_seq_one_letter_code
_entity_poly.pdbx_strand_id
1 'polypeptide(L)'
;MAAMDSQPSSRSAKVRDWVGFLARIILGGTLLVAGIIKATDIDSTTWSVRAYQIVPWDFAPVVGWAMPILEIIVGLMLVFGIATRWSGLLGTLAMVVFIIGISSVWARHISLDCGCFGNGGPVERSWAHTQRTYALDILRDLGLALCGVWLVVRPRTALCVDRWINS
;
A
#
# COMPACT_ATOMS: atom_id res chain seq x y z
N MET A 1 22.17 18.57 -38.33
CA MET A 1 21.23 18.74 -37.21
C MET A 1 21.47 17.55 -36.27
N ALA A 2 22.47 17.67 -35.40
CA ALA A 2 22.91 16.59 -34.52
C ALA A 2 21.90 16.41 -33.38
N ALA A 3 21.40 15.19 -33.21
CA ALA A 3 20.66 14.81 -32.02
C ALA A 3 21.61 14.92 -30.83
N MET A 4 21.35 15.91 -29.98
CA MET A 4 22.07 16.15 -28.74
C MET A 4 21.58 15.10 -27.74
N ASP A 5 22.16 13.89 -27.82
CA ASP A 5 21.90 12.80 -26.89
C ASP A 5 22.34 13.21 -25.48
N SER A 6 21.40 13.67 -24.68
CA SER A 6 21.60 13.96 -23.26
C SER A 6 21.82 12.65 -22.49
N GLN A 7 23.06 12.17 -22.48
CA GLN A 7 23.48 11.06 -21.61
C GLN A 7 23.27 11.50 -20.15
N PRO A 8 22.44 10.79 -19.35
CA PRO A 8 22.18 11.19 -17.98
C PRO A 8 23.45 11.09 -17.14
N SER A 9 23.81 12.18 -16.45
CA SER A 9 24.99 12.24 -15.57
C SER A 9 24.94 11.13 -14.51
N SER A 10 26.08 10.52 -14.18
CA SER A 10 26.15 9.36 -13.25
C SER A 10 25.56 9.65 -11.85
N ARG A 11 25.47 10.93 -11.47
CA ARG A 11 24.79 11.42 -10.27
C ARG A 11 23.27 11.23 -10.34
N SER A 12 22.66 11.47 -11.50
CA SER A 12 21.22 11.29 -11.73
C SER A 12 20.82 9.81 -11.67
N ALA A 13 21.69 8.91 -12.13
CA ALA A 13 21.49 7.47 -11.99
C ALA A 13 21.49 7.04 -10.51
N LYS A 14 22.47 7.48 -9.71
CA LYS A 14 22.53 7.19 -8.27
C LYS A 14 21.33 7.73 -7.51
N VAL A 15 20.93 8.98 -7.75
CA VAL A 15 19.75 9.58 -7.09
C VAL A 15 18.50 8.76 -7.37
N ARG A 16 18.29 8.33 -8.62
CA ARG A 16 17.13 7.50 -8.99
C ARG A 16 17.13 6.13 -8.29
N ASP A 17 18.30 5.52 -8.12
CA ASP A 17 18.43 4.22 -7.43
C ASP A 17 18.09 4.34 -5.93
N TRP A 18 18.50 5.46 -5.28
CA TRP A 18 18.15 5.78 -3.89
C TRP A 18 16.67 6.13 -3.71
N VAL A 19 16.08 6.88 -4.65
CA VAL A 19 14.63 7.16 -4.65
C VAL A 19 13.84 5.86 -4.75
N GLY A 20 14.27 4.93 -5.61
CA GLY A 20 13.68 3.59 -5.69
C GLY A 20 13.79 2.83 -4.36
N PHE A 21 14.96 2.83 -3.73
CA PHE A 21 15.14 2.21 -2.41
C PHE A 21 14.19 2.79 -1.35
N LEU A 22 14.12 4.13 -1.23
CA LEU A 22 13.22 4.80 -0.29
C LEU A 22 11.75 4.46 -0.56
N ALA A 23 11.33 4.47 -1.84
CA ALA A 23 9.97 4.09 -2.22
C ALA A 23 9.61 2.66 -1.79
N ARG A 24 10.57 1.71 -1.86
CA ARG A 24 10.36 0.33 -1.39
C ARG A 24 10.21 0.25 0.11
N ILE A 25 11.07 0.93 0.85
CA ILE A 25 11.03 0.90 2.31
C ILE A 25 9.76 1.58 2.83
N ILE A 26 9.35 2.70 2.22
CA ILE A 26 8.12 3.38 2.59
C ILE A 26 6.91 2.50 2.29
N LEU A 27 6.73 2.05 1.04
CA LEU A 27 5.58 1.23 0.65
C LEU A 27 5.55 -0.12 1.39
N GLY A 28 6.69 -0.81 1.40
CA GLY A 28 6.83 -2.12 2.03
C GLY A 28 6.73 -2.06 3.55
N GLY A 29 7.35 -1.06 4.17
CA GLY A 29 7.25 -0.83 5.61
C GLY A 29 5.83 -0.49 6.05
N THR A 30 5.11 0.36 5.30
CA THR A 30 3.71 0.65 5.59
C THR A 30 2.83 -0.58 5.47
N LEU A 31 2.95 -1.37 4.39
CA LEU A 31 2.21 -2.62 4.22
C LEU A 31 2.52 -3.62 5.33
N LEU A 32 3.79 -3.75 5.71
CA LEU A 32 4.20 -4.68 6.75
C LEU A 32 3.63 -4.31 8.11
N VAL A 33 3.76 -3.02 8.50
CA VAL A 33 3.21 -2.53 9.77
C VAL A 33 1.68 -2.64 9.78
N ALA A 34 1.01 -2.25 8.70
CA ALA A 34 -0.44 -2.36 8.58
C ALA A 34 -0.91 -3.83 8.71
N GLY A 35 -0.24 -4.74 7.98
CA GLY A 35 -0.56 -6.16 8.01
C GLY A 35 -0.30 -6.79 9.37
N ILE A 36 0.80 -6.46 10.05
CA ILE A 36 1.08 -6.95 11.42
C ILE A 36 -0.01 -6.50 12.37
N ILE A 37 -0.35 -5.20 12.35
CA ILE A 37 -1.37 -4.66 13.24
C ILE A 37 -2.73 -5.35 13.02
N LYS A 38 -3.12 -5.58 11.77
CA LYS A 38 -4.38 -6.29 11.46
C LYS A 38 -4.32 -7.78 11.79
N ALA A 39 -3.13 -8.40 11.71
CA ALA A 39 -2.93 -9.78 12.11
C ALA A 39 -2.97 -9.97 13.64
N THR A 40 -2.63 -8.94 14.42
CA THR A 40 -2.73 -9.00 15.89
C THR A 40 -4.17 -8.95 16.40
N ASP A 41 -5.09 -8.35 15.63
CA ASP A 41 -6.51 -8.27 15.96
C ASP A 41 -7.37 -8.56 14.73
N ILE A 42 -7.56 -9.86 14.47
CA ILE A 42 -8.29 -10.34 13.30
C ILE A 42 -9.80 -10.13 13.47
N ASP A 43 -10.29 -10.08 14.71
CA ASP A 43 -11.70 -9.85 15.00
C ASP A 43 -12.08 -8.41 14.61
N SER A 44 -11.29 -7.41 15.00
CA SER A 44 -11.52 -6.02 14.57
C SER A 44 -11.35 -5.84 13.06
N THR A 45 -10.39 -6.54 12.44
CA THR A 45 -10.19 -6.52 10.99
C THR A 45 -11.41 -7.10 10.26
N THR A 46 -11.93 -8.24 10.71
CA THR A 46 -13.13 -8.88 10.15
C THR A 46 -14.36 -8.00 10.33
N TRP A 47 -14.52 -7.40 11.50
CA TRP A 47 -15.59 -6.44 11.77
C TRP A 47 -15.53 -5.23 10.84
N SER A 48 -14.33 -4.70 10.62
CA SER A 48 -14.08 -3.61 9.68
C SER A 48 -14.51 -4.01 8.26
N VAL A 49 -14.10 -5.18 7.78
CA VAL A 49 -14.51 -5.68 6.45
C VAL A 49 -16.04 -5.79 6.33
N ARG A 50 -16.73 -6.24 7.39
CA ARG A 50 -18.20 -6.27 7.43
C ARG A 50 -18.81 -4.87 7.40
N ALA A 51 -18.21 -3.91 8.11
CA ALA A 51 -18.68 -2.54 8.19
C ALA A 51 -18.61 -1.80 6.84
N TYR A 52 -17.72 -2.22 5.93
CA TYR A 52 -17.67 -1.68 4.56
C TYR A 52 -18.89 -2.08 3.72
N GLN A 53 -19.61 -3.14 4.09
CA GLN A 53 -20.80 -3.65 3.39
C GLN A 53 -20.56 -3.88 1.88
N ILE A 54 -19.33 -4.24 1.49
CA ILE A 54 -18.95 -4.54 0.09
C ILE A 54 -19.03 -6.05 -0.16
N VAL A 55 -18.61 -6.85 0.83
CA VAL A 55 -18.50 -8.31 0.77
C VAL A 55 -19.66 -8.93 1.55
N PRO A 56 -20.26 -10.05 1.11
CA PRO A 56 -21.28 -10.75 1.88
C PRO A 56 -20.76 -11.17 3.26
N TRP A 57 -21.68 -11.26 4.23
CA TRP A 57 -21.36 -11.52 5.64
C TRP A 57 -20.53 -12.80 5.86
N ASP A 58 -20.80 -13.84 5.08
CA ASP A 58 -20.13 -15.15 5.18
C ASP A 58 -18.69 -15.12 4.67
N PHE A 59 -18.38 -14.22 3.72
CA PHE A 59 -17.04 -14.09 3.13
C PHE A 59 -16.16 -13.06 3.85
N ALA A 60 -16.74 -12.22 4.70
CA ALA A 60 -15.99 -11.20 5.43
C ALA A 60 -14.85 -11.75 6.31
N PRO A 61 -15.00 -12.90 7.03
CA PRO A 61 -13.90 -13.51 7.76
C PRO A 61 -12.75 -13.97 6.86
N VAL A 62 -13.08 -14.53 5.69
CA VAL A 62 -12.06 -14.99 4.72
C VAL A 62 -11.22 -13.82 4.23
N VAL A 63 -11.88 -12.70 3.88
CA VAL A 63 -11.19 -11.48 3.45
C VAL A 63 -10.41 -10.84 4.61
N GLY A 64 -10.99 -10.83 5.81
CA GLY A 64 -10.35 -10.33 7.03
C GLY A 64 -9.04 -11.06 7.39
N TRP A 65 -8.97 -12.37 7.11
CA TRP A 65 -7.74 -13.16 7.28
C TRP A 65 -6.78 -13.06 6.09
N ALA A 66 -7.29 -13.06 4.86
CA ALA A 66 -6.45 -13.06 3.66
C ALA A 66 -5.70 -11.74 3.47
N MET A 67 -6.34 -10.62 3.80
CA MET A 67 -5.81 -9.29 3.55
C MET A 67 -4.53 -8.99 4.37
N PRO A 68 -4.47 -9.20 5.70
CA PRO A 68 -3.26 -9.00 6.49
C PRO A 68 -2.09 -9.87 6.04
N ILE A 69 -2.36 -11.13 5.66
CA ILE A 69 -1.34 -12.06 5.17
C ILE A 69 -0.73 -11.53 3.86
N LEU A 70 -1.58 -11.08 2.92
CA LEU A 70 -1.12 -10.47 1.67
C LEU A 70 -0.28 -9.22 1.92
N GLU A 71 -0.69 -8.34 2.83
CA GLU A 71 0.06 -7.13 3.17
C GLU A 71 1.44 -7.44 3.76
N ILE A 72 1.53 -8.41 4.67
CA ILE A 72 2.80 -8.83 5.27
C ILE A 72 3.72 -9.42 4.21
N ILE A 73 3.23 -10.35 3.38
CA ILE A 73 4.04 -11.00 2.35
C ILE A 73 4.58 -9.97 1.35
N VAL A 74 3.70 -9.11 0.81
CA VAL A 74 4.10 -8.07 -0.16
C VAL A 74 5.03 -7.05 0.49
N GLY A 75 4.76 -6.67 1.74
CA GLY A 75 5.60 -5.78 2.53
C GLY A 75 7.02 -6.32 2.71
N LEU A 76 7.15 -7.59 3.11
CA LEU A 76 8.45 -8.27 3.23
C LEU A 76 9.17 -8.35 1.88
N MET A 77 8.49 -8.73 0.81
CA MET A 77 9.10 -8.79 -0.53
C MET A 77 9.63 -7.42 -0.98
N LEU A 78 8.90 -6.34 -0.70
CA LEU A 78 9.34 -4.98 -1.01
C LEU A 78 10.56 -4.57 -0.18
N VAL A 79 10.55 -4.84 1.13
CA VAL A 79 11.64 -4.50 2.06
C VAL A 79 12.91 -5.28 1.73
N PHE A 80 12.80 -6.60 1.50
CA PHE A 80 13.96 -7.46 1.22
C PHE A 80 14.50 -7.36 -0.19
N GLY A 81 13.86 -6.60 -1.07
CA GLY A 81 14.43 -6.43 -2.38
C GLY A 81 13.95 -7.45 -3.42
N ILE A 82 13.04 -8.36 -3.09
CA ILE A 82 12.67 -9.54 -3.90
C ILE A 82 11.61 -9.18 -4.94
N ALA A 83 11.86 -9.55 -6.20
CA ALA A 83 10.94 -9.37 -7.33
C ALA A 83 10.28 -7.97 -7.35
N THR A 84 11.10 -6.89 -7.31
CA THR A 84 10.69 -5.46 -7.25
C THR A 84 9.43 -5.13 -8.02
N ARG A 85 9.39 -5.64 -9.25
CA ARG A 85 8.33 -5.31 -10.20
C ARG A 85 7.00 -5.92 -9.78
N TRP A 86 7.01 -7.17 -9.34
CA TRP A 86 5.82 -7.88 -8.89
C TRP A 86 5.35 -7.38 -7.52
N SER A 87 6.28 -7.23 -6.58
CA SER A 87 5.97 -6.71 -5.25
C SER A 87 5.50 -5.26 -5.29
N GLY A 88 6.08 -4.42 -6.17
CA GLY A 88 5.59 -3.07 -6.45
C GLY A 88 4.19 -3.06 -7.07
N LEU A 89 3.91 -3.95 -8.04
CA LEU A 89 2.60 -4.06 -8.67
C LEU A 89 1.52 -4.48 -7.65
N LEU A 90 1.79 -5.51 -6.86
CA LEU A 90 0.88 -5.98 -5.81
C LEU A 90 0.65 -4.91 -4.75
N GLY A 91 1.71 -4.19 -4.35
CA GLY A 91 1.60 -3.07 -3.41
C GLY A 91 0.75 -1.92 -3.95
N THR A 92 0.94 -1.51 -5.22
CA THR A 92 0.07 -0.53 -5.88
C THR A 92 -1.37 -1.00 -5.94
N LEU A 93 -1.60 -2.25 -6.34
CA LEU A 93 -2.94 -2.81 -6.43
C LEU A 93 -3.63 -2.80 -5.06
N ALA A 94 -2.92 -3.18 -4.01
CA ALA A 94 -3.42 -3.12 -2.63
C ALA A 94 -3.85 -1.70 -2.26
N MET A 95 -3.02 -0.68 -2.54
CA MET A 95 -3.38 0.73 -2.27
C MET A 95 -4.61 1.17 -3.06
N VAL A 96 -4.74 0.77 -4.33
CA VAL A 96 -5.93 1.08 -5.14
C VAL A 96 -7.19 0.45 -4.55
N VAL A 97 -7.12 -0.80 -4.08
CA VAL A 97 -8.24 -1.47 -3.42
C VAL A 97 -8.65 -0.73 -2.14
N PHE A 98 -7.69 -0.27 -1.32
CA PHE A 98 -8.00 0.55 -0.15
C PHE A 98 -8.68 1.87 -0.51
N ILE A 99 -8.14 2.60 -1.49
CA ILE A 99 -8.73 3.87 -1.96
C ILE A 99 -10.18 3.66 -2.41
N ILE A 100 -10.46 2.59 -3.17
CA ILE A 100 -11.82 2.25 -3.62
C ILE A 100 -12.72 1.95 -2.42
N GLY A 101 -12.24 1.16 -1.46
CA GLY A 101 -12.97 0.84 -0.24
C GLY A 101 -13.36 2.10 0.56
N ILE A 102 -12.38 2.97 0.85
CA ILE A 102 -12.58 4.22 1.60
C ILE A 102 -13.52 5.17 0.83
N SER A 103 -13.31 5.31 -0.48
CA SER A 103 -14.18 6.15 -1.33
C SER A 103 -15.62 5.64 -1.34
N SER A 104 -15.82 4.33 -1.31
CA SER A 104 -17.14 3.69 -1.31
C SER A 104 -17.91 3.94 -0.01
N VAL A 105 -17.24 3.87 1.15
CA VAL A 105 -17.88 4.18 2.45
C VAL A 105 -18.10 5.69 2.63
N TRP A 106 -17.20 6.51 2.08
CA TRP A 106 -17.34 7.95 2.07
C TRP A 106 -18.56 8.40 1.26
N ALA A 107 -18.76 7.84 0.05
CA ALA A 107 -19.93 8.13 -0.79
C ALA A 107 -21.26 7.70 -0.14
N ARG A 108 -21.22 6.72 0.77
CA ARG A 108 -22.39 6.22 1.50
C ARG A 108 -22.62 6.92 2.85
N HIS A 109 -21.80 7.93 3.17
CA HIS A 109 -21.85 8.67 4.44
C HIS A 109 -21.76 7.78 5.70
N ILE A 110 -21.11 6.62 5.60
CA ILE A 110 -20.94 5.71 6.74
C ILE A 110 -19.79 6.24 7.61
N SER A 111 -20.06 6.52 8.88
CA SER A 111 -19.04 6.96 9.84
C SER A 111 -18.36 5.75 10.50
N LEU A 112 -17.30 5.26 9.87
CA LEU A 112 -16.43 4.21 10.40
C LEU A 112 -14.97 4.63 10.37
N ASP A 113 -14.14 4.02 11.21
CA ASP A 113 -12.69 4.11 11.04
C ASP A 113 -12.27 3.05 10.03
N CYS A 114 -11.56 3.46 8.98
CA CYS A 114 -11.21 2.61 7.85
C CYS A 114 -10.30 1.44 8.25
N GLY A 115 -9.69 1.49 9.43
CA GLY A 115 -8.96 0.36 10.00
C GLY A 115 -7.66 0.03 9.26
N CYS A 116 -7.17 0.93 8.40
CA CYS A 116 -5.90 0.76 7.69
C CYS A 116 -4.72 0.46 8.64
N PHE A 117 -4.82 0.87 9.91
CA PHE A 117 -3.89 0.55 11.00
C PHE A 117 -4.59 -0.06 12.23
N GLY A 118 -5.52 -1.00 12.02
CA GLY A 118 -6.07 -1.86 13.09
C GLY A 118 -7.14 -1.27 14.00
N ASN A 119 -7.43 0.02 13.93
CA ASN A 119 -8.49 0.65 14.74
C ASN A 119 -9.85 0.71 14.02
N GLY A 120 -10.16 -0.30 13.19
CA GLY A 120 -11.34 -0.22 12.34
C GLY A 120 -12.64 -0.59 13.06
N GLY A 121 -13.73 0.09 12.69
CA GLY A 121 -15.05 -0.09 13.30
C GLY A 121 -15.88 1.20 13.36
N PRO A 122 -17.16 1.12 13.78
CA PRO A 122 -17.99 2.30 14.01
C PRO A 122 -17.34 3.20 15.06
N VAL A 123 -17.17 4.49 14.75
CA VAL A 123 -16.63 5.47 15.68
C VAL A 123 -17.67 6.55 15.96
N GLU A 124 -17.80 6.90 17.23
CA GLU A 124 -18.71 7.94 17.71
C GLU A 124 -18.09 9.34 17.52
N ARG A 125 -17.54 9.60 16.33
CA ARG A 125 -16.96 10.90 15.96
C ARG A 125 -17.92 11.66 15.05
N SER A 126 -17.92 12.99 15.17
CA SER A 126 -18.66 13.87 14.27
C SER A 126 -18.24 13.63 12.81
N TRP A 127 -19.23 13.56 11.92
CA TRP A 127 -19.05 13.27 10.49
C TRP A 127 -18.02 14.19 9.81
N ALA A 128 -17.93 15.46 10.24
CA ALA A 128 -16.94 16.41 9.72
C ALA A 128 -15.49 16.01 10.03
N HIS A 129 -15.24 15.35 11.17
CA HIS A 129 -13.91 14.81 11.49
C HIS A 129 -13.60 13.55 10.68
N THR A 130 -14.56 12.66 10.54
CA THR A 130 -14.42 11.41 9.77
C THR A 130 -14.06 11.69 8.31
N GLN A 131 -14.68 12.70 7.68
CA GLN A 131 -14.35 13.10 6.32
C GLN A 131 -12.89 13.57 6.17
N ARG A 132 -12.34 14.30 7.16
CA ARG A 132 -10.92 14.69 7.13
C ARG A 132 -10.01 13.48 7.24
N THR A 133 -10.35 12.51 8.07
CA THR A 133 -9.58 11.26 8.19
C THR A 133 -9.57 10.50 6.86
N TYR A 134 -10.72 10.33 6.21
CA TYR A 134 -10.80 9.67 4.90
C TYR A 134 -9.98 10.39 3.83
N ALA A 135 -10.02 11.71 3.81
CA ALA A 135 -9.21 12.49 2.86
C ALA A 135 -7.70 12.28 3.09
N LEU A 136 -7.25 12.22 4.34
CA LEU A 136 -5.85 11.95 4.70
C LEU A 136 -5.45 10.51 4.36
N ASP A 137 -6.32 9.53 4.61
CA ASP A 137 -6.07 8.13 4.26
C ASP A 137 -5.95 7.94 2.75
N ILE A 138 -6.86 8.53 1.97
CA ILE A 138 -6.80 8.50 0.49
C ILE A 138 -5.54 9.20 0.00
N LEU A 139 -5.16 10.34 0.57
CA LEU A 139 -3.94 11.06 0.18
C LEU A 139 -2.68 10.23 0.45
N ARG A 140 -2.61 9.59 1.62
CA ARG A 140 -1.53 8.66 1.97
C ARG A 140 -1.48 7.52 0.95
N ASP A 141 -2.60 6.85 0.71
CA ASP A 141 -2.67 5.68 -0.16
C ASP A 141 -2.36 6.04 -1.62
N LEU A 142 -2.73 7.25 -2.08
CA LEU A 142 -2.32 7.79 -3.37
C LEU A 142 -0.81 7.99 -3.44
N GLY A 143 -0.20 8.59 -2.40
CA GLY A 143 1.25 8.74 -2.31
C GLY A 143 1.97 7.40 -2.37
N LEU A 144 1.48 6.40 -1.64
CA LEU A 144 2.01 5.03 -1.63
C LEU A 144 1.80 4.33 -2.98
N ALA A 145 0.65 4.50 -3.62
CA ALA A 145 0.37 3.97 -4.95
C ALA A 145 1.34 4.54 -5.99
N LEU A 146 1.63 5.85 -5.94
CA LEU A 146 2.62 6.49 -6.79
C LEU A 146 4.03 5.93 -6.57
N CYS A 147 4.42 5.68 -5.32
CA CYS A 147 5.66 4.98 -5.00
C CYS A 147 5.72 3.59 -5.65
N GLY A 148 4.64 2.81 -5.56
CA GLY A 148 4.57 1.49 -6.20
C GLY A 148 4.60 1.57 -7.74
N VAL A 149 3.88 2.51 -8.36
CA VAL A 149 3.92 2.74 -9.81
C VAL A 149 5.32 3.10 -10.27
N TRP A 150 6.02 3.95 -9.52
CA TRP A 150 7.42 4.29 -9.78
C TRP A 150 8.32 3.05 -9.79
N LEU A 151 8.13 2.13 -8.84
CA LEU A 151 8.87 0.87 -8.76
C LEU A 151 8.56 -0.09 -9.92
N VAL A 152 7.30 -0.13 -10.37
CA VAL A 152 6.87 -0.96 -11.52
C VAL A 152 7.48 -0.44 -12.82
N VAL A 153 7.44 0.88 -13.05
CA VAL A 153 7.97 1.51 -14.26
C VAL A 153 9.51 1.50 -14.25
N ARG A 154 10.13 1.60 -13.08
CA ARG A 154 11.60 1.58 -12.91
C ARG A 154 12.04 0.53 -11.87
N PRO A 155 12.10 -0.76 -12.24
CA PRO A 155 12.48 -1.84 -11.33
C PRO A 155 13.97 -1.83 -10.96
N ARG A 156 14.79 -0.98 -11.60
CA ARG A 156 16.20 -0.78 -11.24
C ARG A 156 16.28 0.06 -9.96
N THR A 157 16.34 -0.60 -8.82
CA THR A 157 16.59 0.02 -7.51
C THR A 157 17.96 -0.43 -6.97
N ALA A 158 18.64 0.43 -6.19
CA ALA A 158 19.83 0.00 -5.45
C ALA A 158 19.46 -1.21 -4.54
N LEU A 159 20.35 -2.20 -4.45
CA LEU A 159 20.24 -3.38 -3.56
C LEU A 159 19.10 -4.38 -3.85
N CYS A 160 18.67 -4.52 -5.12
CA CYS A 160 17.78 -5.60 -5.50
C CYS A 160 18.51 -6.96 -5.40
N VAL A 161 18.01 -7.91 -4.61
CA VAL A 161 18.57 -9.27 -4.49
C VAL A 161 18.58 -10.00 -5.85
N ASP A 162 17.68 -9.64 -6.77
CA ASP A 162 17.70 -10.10 -8.17
C ASP A 162 19.06 -9.87 -8.87
N ARG A 163 19.84 -8.85 -8.45
CA ARG A 163 21.18 -8.63 -9.01
C ARG A 163 22.21 -9.66 -8.51
N TRP A 164 22.01 -10.24 -7.33
CA TRP A 164 22.97 -11.15 -6.69
C TRP A 164 22.77 -12.63 -7.08
N ILE A 165 21.53 -13.02 -7.45
CA ILE A 165 21.25 -14.40 -7.91
C ILE A 165 21.74 -14.64 -9.35
N ASN A 166 21.89 -13.58 -10.15
CA ASN A 166 22.27 -13.68 -11.57
C ASN A 166 23.72 -13.23 -11.86
N SER A 167 24.60 -13.27 -10.84
CA SER A 167 26.04 -12.97 -10.92
C SER A 167 26.85 -14.14 -10.39
#